data_AF-X8AQM4-F1
#
_entry.id   AF-X8AQM4-F1
#
_cell.length_a   1.000
_cell.length_b   1.000
_cell.length_c   1.000
_cell.angle_alpha   90.00
_cell.angle_beta   90.00
_cell.angle_gamma   90.00
#
_symmetry.space_group_name_H-M   'P 1'
#
loop_
_entity.id
_entity.type
_entity.pdbx_description
1 polymer ?
#
loop_
_entity_poly.entity_id
_entity_poly.type
_entity_poly.pdbx_seq_one_letter_code
_entity_poly.pdbx_strand_id
1 'polypeptide(L)'
;MVIDPTNLWLTIHESIGHATEYDRAIGYESAYAGTSFATPDKLGKLRYGSSVMNVTADRTVEFGLASVGYDDEGVAAQSWDLVRDGIFVGYQLDRVFAGGSGSPVQRLLVCRFAAPCSDPADGQRVPAARCRGPQHR
;
A
#
# COMPACT_ATOMS: atom_id res chain seq x y z
N MET A 1 22.14 5.45 -10.35
CA MET A 1 21.31 4.53 -11.16
C MET A 1 20.11 5.30 -11.67
N VAL A 2 19.71 5.09 -12.93
CA VAL A 2 18.48 5.67 -13.52
C VAL A 2 17.62 4.49 -13.97
N ILE A 3 16.35 4.47 -13.57
CA ILE A 3 15.39 3.40 -13.91
C ILE A 3 14.37 3.97 -14.89
N ASP A 4 14.12 3.25 -15.98
CA ASP A 4 13.06 3.61 -16.92
C ASP A 4 11.67 3.44 -16.28
N PRO A 5 10.70 4.36 -16.52
CA PRO A 5 9.35 4.27 -15.96
C PRO A 5 8.66 2.90 -16.17
N THR A 6 8.93 2.24 -17.30
CA THR A 6 8.36 0.91 -17.62
C THR A 6 8.89 -0.21 -16.73
N ASN A 7 10.03 -0.02 -16.08
CA ASN A 7 10.61 -0.96 -15.10
C ASN A 7 10.43 -0.48 -13.65
N LEU A 8 10.03 0.78 -13.47
CA LEU A 8 9.90 1.39 -12.15
C LEU A 8 8.74 0.79 -11.35
N TRP A 9 7.64 0.43 -12.01
CA TRP A 9 6.44 -0.04 -11.31
C TRP A 9 6.70 -1.33 -10.49
N LEU A 10 7.47 -2.29 -11.02
CA LEU A 10 7.88 -3.49 -10.26
C LEU A 10 8.81 -3.13 -9.11
N THR A 11 9.75 -2.22 -9.34
CA THR A 11 10.67 -1.79 -8.28
C THR A 11 9.90 -1.18 -7.12
N ILE A 12 8.90 -0.34 -7.39
CA ILE A 12 8.04 0.25 -6.37
C ILE A 12 7.16 -0.82 -5.71
N HIS A 13 6.63 -1.76 -6.49
CA HIS A 13 5.79 -2.85 -6.00
C HIS A 13 6.50 -3.65 -4.91
N GLU A 14 7.71 -4.14 -5.21
CA GLU A 14 8.47 -4.99 -4.30
C GLU A 14 9.07 -4.23 -3.12
N SER A 15 9.54 -3.00 -3.35
CA SER A 15 10.28 -2.25 -2.31
C SER A 15 9.40 -1.40 -1.39
N ILE A 16 8.22 -0.98 -1.87
CA ILE A 16 7.29 -0.13 -1.12
C ILE A 16 5.96 -0.83 -0.91
N GLY A 17 5.35 -1.33 -1.98
CA GLY A 17 4.03 -1.96 -1.91
C GLY A 17 3.91 -2.98 -0.80
N HIS A 18 4.66 -4.08 -0.91
CA HIS A 18 4.62 -5.16 0.07
C HIS A 18 5.07 -4.73 1.47
N ALA A 19 6.01 -3.79 1.56
CA ALA A 19 6.42 -3.26 2.85
C ALA A 19 5.29 -2.46 3.54
N THR A 20 4.35 -1.91 2.79
CA THR A 20 3.25 -1.09 3.32
C THR A 20 1.93 -1.85 3.49
N GLU A 21 1.96 -3.18 3.36
CA GLU A 21 0.89 -4.07 3.75
C GLU A 21 0.87 -4.21 5.29
N TYR A 22 -0.25 -3.85 5.92
CA TYR A 22 -0.32 -3.73 7.38
C TYR A 22 -0.27 -5.08 8.09
N ASP A 23 -0.91 -6.10 7.53
CA ASP A 23 -0.88 -7.49 8.01
C ASP A 23 0.57 -8.04 8.07
N ARG A 24 1.40 -7.71 7.07
CA ARG A 24 2.85 -7.94 7.09
C ARG A 24 3.58 -7.10 8.14
N ALA A 25 3.18 -5.84 8.32
CA ALA A 25 3.80 -4.93 9.28
C ALA A 25 3.56 -5.32 10.74
N ILE A 26 2.43 -5.95 11.05
CA ILE A 26 2.14 -6.52 12.38
C ILE A 26 2.58 -7.99 12.52
N GLY A 27 3.16 -8.57 11.46
CA GLY A 27 3.67 -9.95 11.46
C GLY A 27 2.58 -11.04 11.39
N TYR A 28 1.34 -10.68 11.06
CA TYR A 28 0.23 -11.63 10.88
C TYR A 28 0.55 -12.63 9.77
N GLU A 29 1.18 -12.17 8.68
CA GLU A 29 1.60 -13.01 7.55
C GLU A 29 3.07 -13.44 7.57
N SER A 30 3.74 -13.33 8.72
CA SER A 30 5.18 -13.61 8.83
C SER A 30 5.57 -15.02 8.35
N ALA A 31 4.64 -15.99 8.44
CA ALA A 31 4.85 -17.38 8.02
C ALA A 31 4.80 -17.60 6.49
N TYR A 32 4.17 -16.72 5.71
CA TYR A 32 4.00 -16.87 4.25
C TYR A 32 4.85 -15.88 3.45
N ALA A 33 5.08 -14.70 4.01
CA ALA A 33 5.39 -13.51 3.23
C ALA A 33 6.54 -12.69 3.85
N GLY A 34 7.04 -13.09 5.03
CA GLY A 34 8.03 -12.36 5.81
C GLY A 34 7.43 -11.17 6.59
N THR A 35 8.28 -10.44 7.31
CA THR A 35 7.88 -9.25 8.07
C THR A 35 8.20 -7.98 7.29
N SER A 36 7.48 -6.89 7.55
CA SER A 36 7.83 -5.58 6.99
C SER A 36 8.78 -4.80 7.90
N PHE A 37 9.69 -4.04 7.29
CA PHE A 37 10.51 -3.06 8.01
C PHE A 37 9.75 -1.77 8.34
N ALA A 38 8.65 -1.48 7.63
CA ALA A 38 7.77 -0.36 7.87
C ALA A 38 6.75 -0.74 8.95
N THR A 39 7.24 -0.91 10.17
CA THR A 39 6.44 -1.31 11.34
C THR A 39 5.59 -0.15 11.89
N PRO A 40 4.44 -0.41 12.55
CA PRO A 40 3.49 0.65 12.94
C PRO A 40 4.09 1.76 13.82
N ASP A 41 5.07 1.45 14.66
CA ASP A 41 5.79 2.42 15.51
C ASP A 41 6.55 3.49 14.72
N LYS A 42 6.84 3.19 13.45
CA LYS A 42 7.57 4.03 12.50
C LYS A 42 6.67 4.89 11.61
N LEU A 43 5.34 4.69 11.66
CA LEU A 43 4.39 5.52 10.92
C LEU A 43 4.57 7.00 11.27
N GLY A 44 4.71 7.85 10.25
CA GLY A 44 4.97 9.28 10.40
C GLY A 44 6.40 9.65 10.84
N LYS A 45 7.28 8.67 11.09
CA LYS A 45 8.65 8.90 11.59
C LYS A 45 9.73 8.38 10.64
N LEU A 46 9.46 7.26 9.96
CA LEU A 46 10.41 6.65 9.04
C LEU A 46 10.61 7.53 7.81
N ARG A 47 11.85 7.95 7.59
CA ARG A 47 12.29 8.53 6.32
C ARG A 47 12.46 7.40 5.31
N TYR A 48 11.47 7.22 4.46
CA TYR A 48 11.47 6.22 3.39
C TYR A 48 12.40 6.63 2.24
N GLY A 49 12.54 7.94 1.99
CA GLY A 49 13.37 8.45 0.91
C GLY A 49 13.68 9.94 1.02
N SER A 50 14.11 10.52 -0.11
CA SER A 50 14.38 11.96 -0.22
C SER A 50 13.08 12.77 -0.07
N SER A 51 13.20 14.06 0.26
CA SER A 51 12.05 14.95 0.45
C SER A 51 11.18 15.13 -0.80
N VAL A 52 11.67 14.77 -1.99
CA VAL A 52 10.90 14.82 -3.24
C VAL A 52 10.12 13.53 -3.53
N MET A 53 10.35 12.47 -2.74
CA MET A 53 9.73 11.16 -2.96
C MET A 53 8.30 11.17 -2.43
N ASN A 54 7.35 10.95 -3.34
CA ASN A 54 5.93 10.81 -3.03
C ASN A 54 5.40 9.55 -3.71
N VAL A 55 4.80 8.64 -2.95
CA VAL A 55 4.27 7.38 -3.45
C VAL A 55 2.80 7.31 -3.07
N THR A 56 1.94 7.30 -4.08
CA THR A 56 0.50 7.17 -3.92
C THR A 56 0.08 5.77 -4.36
N ALA A 57 -0.67 5.08 -3.50
CA ALA A 57 -1.46 3.91 -3.83
C ALA A 57 -2.77 4.37 -4.47
N ASP A 58 -3.03 3.98 -5.71
CA ASP A 58 -4.21 4.44 -6.45
C ASP A 58 -4.92 3.30 -7.20
N ARG A 59 -6.20 3.11 -6.88
CA ARG A 59 -7.09 2.11 -7.51
C ARG A 59 -8.13 2.74 -8.44
N THR A 60 -8.11 4.07 -8.57
CA THR A 60 -9.12 4.86 -9.29
C THR A 60 -8.64 5.33 -10.66
N VAL A 61 -7.37 5.06 -11.01
CA VAL A 61 -6.76 5.49 -12.28
C VAL A 61 -7.49 4.86 -13.46
N GLU A 62 -7.98 5.66 -14.38
CA GLU A 62 -8.62 5.16 -15.60
C GLU A 62 -7.63 4.28 -16.39
N PHE A 63 -8.07 3.08 -16.80
CA PHE A 63 -7.26 2.07 -17.49
C PHE A 63 -6.03 1.55 -16.72
N GLY A 64 -5.93 1.80 -15.41
CA GLY A 64 -4.90 1.20 -14.58
C GLY A 64 -5.09 -0.32 -14.48
N LEU A 65 -3.99 -1.08 -14.54
CA LEU A 65 -4.03 -2.55 -14.46
C LEU A 65 -4.61 -3.08 -13.14
N ALA A 66 -4.52 -2.29 -12.07
CA ALA A 66 -5.07 -2.61 -10.76
C ALA A 66 -6.36 -1.84 -10.47
N SER A 67 -6.96 -1.15 -11.44
CA SER A 67 -8.13 -0.31 -11.18
C SER A 67 -9.41 -1.13 -11.04
N VAL A 68 -10.17 -0.82 -9.99
CA VAL A 68 -11.40 -1.54 -9.62
C VAL A 68 -12.46 -0.54 -9.17
N GLY A 69 -13.74 -0.89 -9.26
CA GLY A 69 -14.81 -0.06 -8.70
C GLY A 69 -14.95 -0.25 -7.18
N TYR A 70 -14.91 -1.52 -6.76
CA TYR A 70 -15.01 -1.95 -5.36
C TYR A 70 -14.02 -3.11 -5.12
N ASP A 71 -13.56 -3.29 -3.88
CA ASP A 71 -12.88 -4.52 -3.48
C ASP A 71 -13.84 -5.68 -3.20
N ASP A 72 -13.24 -6.83 -2.90
CA ASP A 72 -13.93 -8.07 -2.53
C ASP A 72 -14.70 -7.98 -1.20
N GLU A 73 -14.49 -6.90 -0.42
CA GLU A 73 -15.26 -6.61 0.78
C GLU A 73 -16.41 -5.63 0.50
N GLY A 74 -16.51 -5.09 -0.72
CA GLY A 74 -17.58 -4.19 -1.17
C GLY A 74 -17.32 -2.71 -0.88
N VAL A 75 -16.07 -2.28 -0.73
CA VAL A 75 -15.73 -0.88 -0.50
C VAL A 75 -15.18 -0.22 -1.75
N ALA A 76 -15.63 1.00 -2.00
CA ALA A 76 -15.29 1.76 -3.19
C ALA A 76 -13.78 2.04 -3.28
N ALA A 77 -13.23 1.98 -4.48
CA ALA A 77 -11.83 2.26 -4.74
C ALA A 77 -11.39 3.67 -4.31
N GLN A 78 -10.15 3.78 -3.85
CA GLN A 78 -9.61 4.99 -3.26
C GLN A 78 -8.19 5.28 -3.79
N SER A 79 -7.69 6.48 -3.48
CA SER A 79 -6.32 6.92 -3.72
C SER A 79 -5.77 7.51 -2.42
N TRP A 80 -4.58 7.08 -1.99
CA TRP A 80 -3.96 7.52 -0.74
C TRP A 80 -2.44 7.48 -0.80
N ASP A 81 -1.79 8.26 0.06
CA ASP A 81 -0.33 8.32 0.10
C ASP A 81 0.24 7.26 1.05
N LEU A 82 1.24 6.54 0.56
CA LEU A 82 2.08 5.64 1.35
C LEU A 82 3.33 6.38 1.84
N VAL A 83 3.90 7.23 0.97
CA VAL A 83 5.03 8.09 1.27
C VAL A 83 4.69 9.52 0.83
N ARG A 84 4.85 10.49 1.73
CA ARG A 84 4.70 11.92 1.43
C ARG A 84 5.93 12.68 1.90
N ASP A 85 6.52 13.48 1.02
CA ASP A 85 7.75 14.24 1.28
C ASP A 85 8.90 13.38 1.86
N GLY A 86 9.01 12.15 1.37
CA GLY A 86 9.98 11.15 1.82
C GLY A 86 9.68 10.50 3.17
N ILE A 87 8.54 10.81 3.81
CA ILE A 87 8.11 10.22 5.08
C ILE A 87 7.04 9.17 4.84
N PHE A 88 7.16 8.04 5.53
CA PHE A 88 6.15 6.99 5.56
C PHE A 88 4.89 7.44 6.31
N VAL A 89 3.73 7.46 5.64
CA VAL A 89 2.50 8.10 6.18
C VAL A 89 1.24 7.25 6.10
N GLY A 90 1.27 6.09 5.45
CA GLY A 90 0.06 5.30 5.27
C GLY A 90 0.32 3.83 5.01
N TYR A 91 -0.63 3.00 5.41
CA TYR A 91 -0.66 1.57 5.12
C TYR A 91 -1.73 1.23 4.10
N GLN A 92 -1.59 0.04 3.53
CA GLN A 92 -2.67 -0.70 2.90
C GLN A 92 -3.34 -1.57 3.98
N LEU A 93 -4.67 -1.62 3.96
CA LEU A 93 -5.47 -2.28 4.99
C LEU A 93 -6.61 -3.05 4.33
N ASP A 94 -7.07 -4.11 5.02
CA ASP A 94 -8.39 -4.72 4.84
C ASP A 94 -9.36 -4.23 5.93
N ARG A 95 -10.63 -4.62 5.85
CA ARG A 95 -11.65 -4.23 6.83
C ARG A 95 -11.35 -4.76 8.22
N VAL A 96 -10.76 -5.95 8.31
CA VAL A 96 -10.45 -6.64 9.57
C VAL A 96 -9.47 -5.80 10.40
N PHE A 97 -8.41 -5.29 9.77
CA PHE A 97 -7.39 -4.48 10.44
C PHE A 97 -7.73 -2.99 10.50
N ALA A 98 -8.62 -2.50 9.63
CA ALA A 98 -9.08 -1.11 9.67
C ALA A 98 -9.65 -0.72 11.04
N GLY A 99 -10.46 -1.58 11.66
CA GLY A 99 -11.10 -1.30 12.96
C GLY A 99 -10.16 -1.35 14.17
N GLY A 100 -9.09 -2.16 14.13
CA GLY A 100 -8.15 -2.34 15.24
C GLY A 100 -6.98 -1.36 15.28
N SER A 101 -6.75 -0.60 14.21
CA SER A 101 -5.54 0.19 14.00
C SER A 101 -5.47 1.51 14.79
N GLY A 102 -6.56 1.95 15.43
CA GLY A 102 -6.61 3.15 16.28
C GLY A 102 -6.17 4.47 15.59
N SER A 103 -5.92 4.45 14.28
CA SER A 103 -5.46 5.57 13.48
C SER A 103 -6.64 6.25 12.77
N PRO A 104 -6.66 7.59 12.67
CA PRO A 104 -7.66 8.31 11.87
C PRO A 104 -7.49 8.09 10.36
N VAL A 105 -6.46 7.34 9.94
CA VAL A 105 -6.16 7.00 8.56
C VAL A 105 -6.98 5.77 8.16
N GLN A 106 -8.29 5.95 8.08
CA GLN A 106 -9.13 5.12 7.22
C GLN A 106 -8.55 5.22 5.81
N ARG A 107 -8.20 4.12 5.16
CA ARG A 107 -8.35 3.98 3.69
C ARG A 107 -7.93 2.58 3.29
N LEU A 108 -8.90 1.89 2.73
CA LEU A 108 -8.99 0.47 2.49
C LEU A 108 -8.59 0.22 1.03
N LEU A 109 -7.88 -0.89 0.77
CA LEU A 109 -8.27 -1.84 -0.30
C LEU A 109 -7.27 -2.99 -0.42
N VAL A 110 -7.79 -4.20 -0.27
CA VAL A 110 -7.22 -5.46 -0.74
C VAL A 110 -7.75 -5.76 -2.16
N CYS A 111 -6.93 -6.39 -3.02
CA CYS A 111 -7.46 -7.28 -4.07
C CYS A 111 -7.18 -8.71 -3.61
N ARG A 112 -8.22 -9.47 -3.27
CA ARG A 112 -8.17 -10.93 -3.11
C ARG A 112 -8.34 -11.53 -4.50
N PHE A 113 -7.24 -11.86 -5.19
CA PHE A 113 -7.39 -12.67 -6.40
C PHE A 113 -7.60 -14.14 -5.99
N ALA A 114 -8.87 -14.56 -6.04
CA ALA A 114 -9.35 -15.94 -6.17
C ALA A 114 -9.28 -16.90 -4.97
N ALA A 115 -9.39 -16.42 -3.72
CA ALA A 115 -9.68 -17.29 -2.56
C ALA A 115 -11.03 -16.93 -1.90
N PRO A 116 -11.77 -17.89 -1.35
CA PRO A 116 -13.06 -17.63 -0.68
C PRO A 116 -12.90 -16.64 0.47
N CYS A 117 -13.90 -15.76 0.67
CA CYS A 117 -13.95 -14.67 1.67
C CYS A 117 -13.65 -15.07 3.13
N SER A 118 -13.48 -16.36 3.42
CA SER A 118 -13.27 -16.93 4.75
C SER A 118 -11.87 -17.48 4.97
N ASP A 119 -10.95 -17.37 4.01
CA ASP A 119 -9.59 -17.90 4.18
C ASP A 119 -8.67 -16.88 4.89
N PRO A 120 -8.24 -17.14 6.13
CA PRO A 120 -7.30 -16.27 6.86
C PRO A 120 -5.86 -16.34 6.32
N ALA A 121 -5.59 -17.15 5.28
CA ALA A 121 -4.27 -17.32 4.67
C ALA A 121 -4.06 -16.53 3.36
N ASP A 122 -5.01 -15.68 2.95
CA ASP A 122 -4.90 -14.85 1.73
C ASP A 122 -4.58 -13.40 2.07
N GLY A 123 -3.35 -13.00 1.78
CA GLY A 123 -2.74 -11.74 2.21
C GLY A 123 -3.04 -10.50 1.38
N GLN A 124 -2.63 -9.34 1.92
CA GLN A 124 -2.74 -8.08 1.20
C GLN A 124 -1.89 -8.08 -0.08
N ARG A 125 -2.39 -7.44 -1.15
CA ARG A 125 -1.66 -7.24 -2.42
C ARG A 125 -1.61 -5.77 -2.83
N VAL A 126 -0.47 -5.39 -3.39
CA VAL A 126 -0.04 -4.03 -3.73
C VAL A 126 -0.88 -3.37 -4.85
N PRO A 127 -1.42 -2.15 -4.65
CA PRO A 127 -2.06 -1.34 -5.69
C PRO A 127 -1.03 -0.77 -6.66
N ALA A 128 -1.48 -0.17 -7.76
CA ALA A 128 -0.59 0.62 -8.60
C ALA A 128 -0.01 1.79 -7.76
N ALA A 129 1.28 1.72 -7.49
CA ALA A 129 2.01 2.73 -6.74
C ALA A 129 2.78 3.61 -7.74
N ARG A 130 2.51 4.91 -7.73
CA ARG A 130 3.15 5.86 -8.65
C ARG A 130 3.94 6.92 -7.89
N CYS A 131 5.14 7.23 -8.40
CA CYS A 131 5.86 8.42 -8.00
C CYS A 131 5.17 9.68 -8.53
N ARG A 132 4.71 10.56 -7.64
CA ARG A 132 4.30 11.92 -8.05
C ARG A 132 5.52 12.83 -8.10
N GLY A 133 5.61 13.65 -9.15
CA GLY A 133 6.57 14.76 -9.19
C GLY A 133 6.27 15.80 -8.10
N PRO A 134 7.20 16.73 -7.82
CA PRO A 134 6.97 17.80 -6.87
C PRO A 134 5.69 18.56 -7.26
N GLN A 135 4.76 18.70 -6.30
CA GLN A 135 3.60 19.55 -6.48
C GLN A 135 4.11 20.99 -6.60
N HIS A 136 4.22 21.51 -7.83
CA HIS A 136 4.36 22.93 -8.04
C HIS A 136 3.11 23.60 -7.45
N ARG A 137 3.31 24.45 -6.45
CA ARG A 137 2.34 25.46 -6.05
C ARG A 137 2.16 26.49 -7.16
#